data_AF-X0TQ12-F1
#
_entry.id   AF-X0TQ12-F1
#
_cell.length_a   1.000
_cell.length_b   1.000
_cell.length_c   1.000
_cell.angle_alpha   90.00
_cell.angle_beta   90.00
_cell.angle_gamma   90.00
#
_symmetry.space_group_name_H-M   'P 1'
#
loop_
_entity.id
_entity.type
_entity.pdbx_description
1 polymer ?
#
loop_
_entity_poly.entity_id
_entity_poly.type
_entity_poly.pdbx_seq_one_letter_code
_entity_poly.pdbx_strand_id
1 'polypeptide(L)'
;ILYGADRLKLISDAVKYMDEPFCDVGIEIGTYVLGKAADGKVSYTLSGEGGDELFAGHPVYVADKLAKIVECIPNAVMAPITALLRRIPDSDQKKNLQVKLKRFAYSLSFPRELLSHRWRIYYTPRELQKLIVPDLIEQYPTQRLFEPMQRINRDADGTDLLTRSLYSDYFTLVDFYLRRLGLLKAFSIEDRLPLLDVRLVEYAARIPSNLKIRGFSDTKYLYRQILEGLLPREILHDRPKLGHSVPMKNWIRDDSHVHDMIRDVICSGSLARRGLINR
;
A
#
# COMPACT_ATOMS: atom_id res chain seq x y z
N ILE A 1 -4.64 -7.50 -21.55
CA ILE A 1 -5.39 -6.23 -21.60
C ILE A 1 -4.52 -5.16 -20.94
N LEU A 2 -3.90 -4.27 -21.73
CA LEU A 2 -3.21 -3.11 -21.19
C LEU A 2 -4.28 -2.06 -20.85
N TYR A 3 -4.36 -1.66 -19.59
CA TYR A 3 -5.24 -0.58 -19.16
C TYR A 3 -4.68 0.74 -19.70
N GLY A 4 -5.43 1.43 -20.56
CA GLY A 4 -5.10 2.77 -21.06
C GLY A 4 -5.68 3.87 -20.16
N ALA A 5 -5.22 5.10 -20.37
CA ALA A 5 -5.70 6.27 -19.64
C ALA A 5 -7.21 6.56 -19.88
N ASP A 6 -7.75 6.12 -21.03
CA ASP A 6 -9.18 6.18 -21.37
C ASP A 6 -10.07 5.53 -20.31
N ARG A 7 -9.55 4.50 -19.62
CA ARG A 7 -10.25 3.78 -18.56
C ARG A 7 -10.31 4.53 -17.24
N LEU A 8 -9.57 5.63 -17.06
CA LEU A 8 -9.71 6.50 -15.88
C LEU A 8 -11.09 7.12 -15.78
N LYS A 9 -11.84 7.23 -16.88
CA LYS A 9 -13.26 7.62 -16.85
C LYS A 9 -14.10 6.68 -15.97
N LEU A 10 -13.68 5.42 -15.83
CA LEU A 10 -14.34 4.46 -14.94
C LEU A 10 -14.17 4.81 -13.46
N ILE A 11 -13.22 5.66 -13.08
CA ILE A 11 -13.09 6.15 -11.69
C ILE A 11 -14.38 6.82 -11.27
N SER A 12 -14.92 7.71 -12.09
CA SER A 12 -16.16 8.44 -11.78
C SER A 12 -17.35 7.50 -11.58
N ASP A 13 -17.37 6.35 -12.24
CA ASP A 13 -18.41 5.34 -12.03
C ASP A 13 -18.12 4.47 -10.80
N ALA A 14 -16.88 4.03 -10.61
CA ALA A 14 -16.49 3.22 -9.46
C ALA A 14 -16.74 3.98 -8.14
N VAL A 15 -16.36 5.26 -8.08
CA VAL A 15 -16.55 6.12 -6.89
C VAL A 15 -18.02 6.21 -6.47
N LYS A 16 -18.99 6.11 -7.38
CA LYS A 16 -20.43 6.15 -7.03
C LYS A 16 -20.87 4.97 -6.17
N TYR A 17 -20.14 3.86 -6.25
CA TYR A 17 -20.43 2.63 -5.52
C TYR A 17 -19.53 2.43 -4.30
N MET A 18 -18.74 3.45 -3.95
CA MET A 18 -17.83 3.40 -2.82
C MET A 18 -18.32 4.25 -1.66
N ASP A 19 -18.18 3.70 -0.46
CA ASP A 19 -18.56 4.37 0.78
C ASP A 19 -17.50 5.38 1.26
N GLU A 20 -16.26 5.26 0.80
CA GLU A 20 -15.15 6.14 1.19
C GLU A 20 -14.20 6.48 0.04
N PRO A 21 -13.43 7.60 0.12
CA PRO A 21 -12.37 7.91 -0.83
C PRO A 21 -11.24 6.89 -0.77
N PHE A 22 -10.59 6.64 -1.91
CA PHE A 22 -9.48 5.69 -2.01
C PHE A 22 -8.26 6.32 -2.71
N CYS A 23 -7.10 5.67 -2.58
CA CYS A 23 -5.81 6.26 -2.99
C CYS A 23 -4.98 5.38 -3.94
N ASP A 24 -5.25 4.08 -4.06
CA ASP A 24 -4.74 3.32 -5.19
C ASP A 24 -5.70 3.55 -6.37
N VAL A 25 -5.32 3.39 -7.63
CA VAL A 25 -6.29 3.55 -8.74
C VAL A 25 -6.37 2.28 -9.54
N GLY A 26 -5.27 1.53 -9.62
CA GLY A 26 -5.23 0.36 -10.46
C GLY A 26 -6.04 -0.79 -9.89
N ILE A 27 -5.98 -1.00 -8.57
CA ILE A 27 -6.63 -2.14 -7.93
C ILE A 27 -8.15 -1.96 -7.84
N GLU A 28 -8.64 -0.74 -7.63
CA GLU A 28 -10.05 -0.37 -7.54
C GLU A 28 -10.69 -0.45 -8.92
N ILE A 29 -10.05 0.10 -9.94
CA ILE A 29 -10.53 -0.01 -11.33
C ILE A 29 -10.50 -1.46 -11.79
N GLY A 30 -9.47 -2.23 -11.43
CA GLY A 30 -9.42 -3.66 -11.68
C GLY A 30 -10.59 -4.42 -11.04
N THR A 31 -10.93 -4.07 -9.79
CA THR A 31 -12.06 -4.67 -9.05
C THR A 31 -13.40 -4.29 -9.69
N TYR A 32 -13.60 -3.03 -10.06
CA TYR A 32 -14.81 -2.58 -10.75
C TYR A 32 -14.99 -3.27 -12.11
N VAL A 33 -13.91 -3.39 -12.90
CA VAL A 33 -13.94 -4.08 -14.20
C VAL A 33 -14.22 -5.58 -14.02
N LEU A 34 -13.65 -6.21 -12.99
CA LEU A 34 -13.96 -7.59 -12.64
C LEU A 34 -15.44 -7.76 -12.31
N GLY A 35 -15.98 -6.91 -11.41
CA GLY A 35 -17.38 -6.93 -11.02
C GLY A 35 -18.31 -6.80 -12.22
N LYS A 36 -18.08 -5.79 -13.07
CA LYS A 36 -18.86 -5.59 -14.31
C LYS A 36 -18.76 -6.78 -15.28
N ALA A 37 -17.62 -7.45 -15.35
CA ALA A 37 -17.45 -8.61 -16.23
C ALA A 37 -18.11 -9.89 -15.68
N ALA A 38 -18.24 -9.99 -14.35
CA ALA A 38 -18.80 -11.13 -13.63
C ALA A 38 -20.29 -10.97 -13.30
N ASP A 39 -20.83 -9.76 -13.42
CA ASP A 39 -22.23 -9.43 -13.16
C ASP A 39 -23.19 -10.35 -13.94
N GLY A 40 -24.17 -10.89 -13.22
CA GLY A 40 -25.12 -11.89 -13.72
C GLY A 40 -24.53 -13.28 -14.05
N LYS A 41 -23.22 -13.51 -13.92
CA LYS A 41 -22.57 -14.80 -14.23
C LYS A 41 -22.24 -15.62 -12.99
N VAL A 42 -21.94 -14.96 -11.87
CA VAL A 42 -21.60 -15.60 -10.60
C VAL A 42 -22.26 -14.84 -9.46
N SER A 43 -22.59 -15.56 -8.40
CA SER A 43 -23.08 -14.95 -7.16
C SER A 43 -21.96 -14.62 -6.18
N TYR A 44 -20.78 -15.23 -6.36
CA TYR A 44 -19.64 -15.01 -5.47
C TYR A 44 -18.28 -15.17 -6.18
N THR A 45 -17.25 -14.58 -5.58
CA THR A 45 -15.84 -14.74 -5.94
C THR A 45 -15.03 -15.25 -4.75
N LEU A 46 -13.92 -15.93 -5.04
CA LEU A 46 -12.91 -16.31 -4.03
C LEU A 46 -11.66 -15.49 -4.29
N SER A 47 -11.24 -14.72 -3.29
CA SER A 47 -10.09 -13.83 -3.38
C SER A 47 -8.90 -14.33 -2.56
N GLY A 48 -7.70 -14.04 -3.06
CA GLY A 48 -6.43 -14.36 -2.41
C GLY A 48 -5.89 -13.24 -1.50
N GLU A 49 -6.74 -12.28 -1.10
CA GLU A 49 -6.36 -11.23 -0.16
C GLU A 49 -5.90 -11.80 1.19
N GLY A 50 -5.03 -11.07 1.89
CA GLY A 50 -4.39 -11.52 3.13
C GLY A 50 -3.18 -12.43 2.91
N GLY A 51 -2.97 -12.96 1.70
CA GLY A 51 -1.82 -13.83 1.43
C GLY A 51 -0.46 -13.12 1.60
N ASP A 52 -0.39 -11.80 1.39
CA ASP A 52 0.83 -11.01 1.63
C ASP A 52 1.04 -10.72 3.13
N GLU A 53 -0.03 -10.39 3.85
CA GLU A 53 -0.02 -9.98 5.25
C GLU A 53 0.16 -11.19 6.19
N LEU A 54 -0.32 -12.37 5.80
CA LEU A 54 -0.15 -13.59 6.58
C LEU A 54 1.23 -14.24 6.36
N PHE A 55 1.76 -14.17 5.15
CA PHE A 55 2.98 -14.90 4.73
C PHE A 55 4.14 -13.98 4.30
N ALA A 56 4.11 -12.70 4.67
CA ALA A 56 5.18 -11.73 4.45
C ALA A 56 5.57 -11.55 2.99
N GLY A 57 4.62 -11.16 2.14
CA GLY A 57 4.82 -11.02 0.70
C GLY A 57 5.17 -9.63 0.18
N HIS A 58 5.08 -8.60 1.01
CA HIS A 58 5.43 -7.25 0.59
C HIS A 58 6.94 -7.01 0.66
N PRO A 59 7.53 -6.33 -0.33
CA PRO A 59 8.97 -6.04 -0.34
C PRO A 59 9.40 -5.11 0.81
N VAL A 60 8.45 -4.37 1.40
CA VAL A 60 8.70 -3.48 2.54
C VAL A 60 9.22 -4.24 3.77
N TYR A 61 8.85 -5.52 3.93
CA TYR A 61 9.35 -6.35 5.03
C TYR A 61 10.85 -6.65 4.92
N VAL A 62 11.36 -6.78 3.69
CA VAL A 62 12.81 -6.92 3.44
C VAL A 62 13.51 -5.58 3.68
N ALA A 63 12.86 -4.47 3.30
CA ALA A 63 13.39 -3.13 3.57
C ALA A 63 13.48 -2.85 5.08
N ASP A 64 12.50 -3.29 5.89
CA ASP A 64 12.55 -3.23 7.35
C ASP A 64 13.72 -4.01 7.95
N LYS A 65 13.99 -5.23 7.45
CA LYS A 65 15.17 -6.01 7.88
C LYS A 65 16.48 -5.23 7.62
N LEU A 66 16.59 -4.58 6.47
CA LEU A 66 17.75 -3.75 6.14
C LEU A 66 17.81 -2.48 7.00
N ALA A 67 16.67 -1.82 7.24
CA ALA A 67 16.59 -0.63 8.07
C ALA A 67 17.08 -0.89 9.49
N LYS A 68 16.74 -2.04 10.09
CA LYS A 68 17.26 -2.44 11.41
C LYS A 68 18.79 -2.45 11.47
N ILE A 69 19.46 -2.91 10.41
CA ILE A 69 20.93 -2.93 10.33
C ILE A 69 21.48 -1.51 10.20
N VAL A 70 20.86 -0.70 9.34
CA VAL A 70 21.27 0.69 9.10
C VAL A 70 21.05 1.58 10.33
N GLU A 71 20.02 1.31 11.13
CA GLU A 71 19.74 2.04 12.38
C GLU A 71 20.77 1.78 13.50
N CYS A 72 21.58 0.72 13.39
CA CYS A 72 22.73 0.52 14.27
C CYS A 72 23.89 1.46 13.94
N ILE A 73 23.88 2.09 12.76
CA ILE A 73 24.92 3.03 12.34
C ILE A 73 24.68 4.38 13.04
N PRO A 74 25.70 5.00 13.67
CA PRO A 74 25.54 6.28 14.35
C PRO A 74 24.94 7.36 13.44
N ASN A 75 24.00 8.14 13.99
CA ASN A 75 23.33 9.23 13.26
C ASN A 75 24.30 10.25 12.67
N ALA A 76 25.47 10.47 13.29
CA ALA A 76 26.51 11.35 12.75
C ALA A 76 26.99 10.94 11.35
N VAL A 77 26.95 9.64 11.03
CA VAL A 77 27.32 9.08 9.72
C VAL A 77 26.11 9.09 8.78
N MET A 78 24.93 8.68 9.27
CA MET A 78 23.75 8.54 8.42
C MET A 78 23.07 9.87 8.07
N ALA A 79 23.17 10.90 8.93
CA ALA A 79 22.58 12.21 8.68
C ALA A 79 23.09 12.89 7.39
N PRO A 80 24.41 13.01 7.13
CA PRO A 80 24.88 13.61 5.87
C PRO A 80 24.51 12.77 4.64
N ILE A 81 24.54 11.44 4.75
CA ILE A 81 24.16 10.52 3.66
C ILE A 81 22.69 10.70 3.29
N THR A 82 21.80 10.66 4.29
CA THR A 82 20.35 10.83 4.07
C THR A 82 20.02 12.22 3.55
N ALA A 83 20.72 13.27 4.01
CA ALA A 83 20.58 14.62 3.47
C ALA A 83 21.00 14.72 2.00
N LEU A 84 22.10 14.08 1.61
CA LEU A 84 22.56 14.02 0.22
C LEU A 84 21.57 13.27 -0.67
N LEU A 85 21.11 12.08 -0.23
CA LEU A 85 20.17 11.26 -0.99
C LEU A 85 18.83 11.96 -1.24
N ARG A 86 18.37 12.81 -0.32
CA ARG A 86 17.15 13.62 -0.51
C ARG A 86 17.26 14.65 -1.61
N ARG A 87 18.48 15.14 -1.92
CA ARG A 87 18.74 16.13 -2.98
C ARG A 87 18.80 15.51 -4.37
N ILE A 88 18.86 14.18 -4.48
CA ILE A 88 18.89 13.51 -5.77
C ILE A 88 17.55 13.75 -6.49
N PRO A 89 17.57 14.21 -7.76
CA PRO A 89 16.34 14.44 -8.52
C PRO A 89 15.59 13.13 -8.75
N ASP A 90 14.26 13.22 -8.86
CA ASP A 90 13.45 12.04 -9.14
C ASP A 90 13.72 11.52 -10.54
N SER A 91 14.00 10.22 -10.65
CA SER A 91 14.22 9.56 -11.93
C SER A 91 12.90 9.03 -12.51
N ASP A 92 12.76 9.10 -13.82
CA ASP A 92 11.61 8.57 -14.55
C ASP A 92 11.73 7.06 -14.88
N GLN A 93 12.90 6.47 -14.69
CA GLN A 93 13.12 5.06 -14.99
C GLN A 93 12.60 4.16 -13.86
N LYS A 94 11.69 3.22 -14.22
CA LYS A 94 11.24 2.16 -13.31
C LYS A 94 12.45 1.34 -12.83
N LYS A 95 12.53 1.09 -11.51
CA LYS A 95 13.56 0.28 -10.83
C LYS A 95 14.96 0.92 -10.69
N ASN A 96 15.12 2.23 -10.85
CA ASN A 96 16.40 2.90 -10.58
C ASN A 96 16.81 2.78 -9.10
N LEU A 97 18.03 2.32 -8.84
CA LEU A 97 18.62 2.18 -7.50
C LEU A 97 18.58 3.51 -6.73
N GLN A 98 18.76 4.64 -7.42
CA GLN A 98 18.70 5.97 -6.82
C GLN A 98 17.33 6.25 -6.19
N VAL A 99 16.23 5.89 -6.87
CA VAL A 99 14.86 6.06 -6.36
C VAL A 99 14.64 5.18 -5.13
N LYS A 100 15.16 3.95 -5.13
CA LYS A 100 15.08 3.05 -3.97
C LYS A 100 15.88 3.61 -2.78
N LEU A 101 17.09 4.10 -3.00
CA LEU A 101 17.93 4.69 -1.95
C LEU A 101 17.32 5.98 -1.38
N LYS A 102 16.80 6.85 -2.24
CA LYS A 102 16.09 8.06 -1.83
C LYS A 102 14.84 7.72 -1.00
N ARG A 103 14.04 6.75 -1.46
CA ARG A 103 12.87 6.27 -0.71
C ARG A 103 13.28 5.68 0.64
N PHE A 104 14.37 4.92 0.67
CA PHE A 104 14.92 4.35 1.90
C PHE A 104 15.37 5.42 2.90
N ALA A 105 16.14 6.40 2.44
CA ALA A 105 16.55 7.54 3.27
C ALA A 105 15.36 8.38 3.76
N TYR A 106 14.31 8.52 2.95
CA TYR A 106 13.07 9.20 3.34
C TYR A 106 12.29 8.40 4.40
N SER A 107 12.18 7.07 4.25
CA SER A 107 11.54 6.22 5.25
C SER A 107 12.26 6.26 6.59
N LEU A 108 13.59 6.39 6.59
CA LEU A 108 14.39 6.54 7.81
C LEU A 108 14.12 7.83 8.60
N SER A 109 13.52 8.87 8.00
CA SER A 109 13.15 10.09 8.73
C SER A 109 12.00 9.92 9.73
N PHE A 110 11.23 8.83 9.59
CA PHE A 110 10.03 8.61 10.40
C PHE A 110 10.36 7.78 11.64
N PRO A 111 9.54 7.82 12.70
CA PRO A 111 9.72 6.99 13.89
C PRO A 111 9.81 5.50 13.54
N ARG A 112 10.75 4.77 14.16
CA ARG A 112 10.92 3.32 13.95
C ARG A 112 9.71 2.51 14.40
N GLU A 113 8.95 3.06 15.35
CA GLU A 113 7.72 2.49 15.91
C GLU A 113 6.62 2.33 14.86
N LEU A 114 6.77 2.97 13.69
CA LEU A 114 5.86 2.82 12.55
C LEU A 114 6.11 1.56 11.72
N LEU A 115 7.21 0.83 11.94
CA LEU A 115 7.49 -0.44 11.27
C LEU A 115 7.36 -0.33 9.73
N SER A 116 6.66 -1.27 9.09
CA SER A 116 6.40 -1.34 7.64
C SER A 116 5.67 -0.11 7.08
N HIS A 117 5.02 0.71 7.90
CA HIS A 117 4.30 1.90 7.44
C HIS A 117 5.23 3.01 6.95
N ARG A 118 6.48 3.05 7.43
CA ARG A 118 7.48 4.06 7.01
C ARG A 118 7.71 4.07 5.50
N TRP A 119 7.47 2.94 4.84
CA TRP A 119 7.64 2.77 3.39
C TRP A 119 6.44 3.25 2.58
N ARG A 120 5.33 3.58 3.26
CA ARG A 120 4.03 3.95 2.67
C ARG A 120 3.64 5.40 2.97
N ILE A 121 4.50 6.16 3.64
CA ILE A 121 4.27 7.59 3.93
C ILE A 121 4.69 8.45 2.74
N TYR A 122 3.86 9.41 2.37
CA TYR A 122 4.12 10.34 1.26
C TYR A 122 4.27 11.80 1.71
N TYR A 123 3.77 12.14 2.89
CA TYR A 123 3.86 13.48 3.47
C TYR A 123 4.36 13.41 4.91
N THR A 124 5.27 14.30 5.26
CA THR A 124 5.63 14.59 6.64
C THR A 124 4.54 15.41 7.32
N PRO A 125 4.44 15.41 8.67
CA PRO A 125 3.52 16.29 9.40
C PRO A 125 3.63 17.76 9.01
N ARG A 126 4.84 18.25 8.73
CA ARG A 126 5.10 19.63 8.32
C ARG A 126 4.64 19.92 6.90
N GLU A 127 4.83 18.97 5.98
CA GLU A 127 4.32 19.11 4.61
C GLU A 127 2.79 19.11 4.60
N LEU A 128 2.17 18.19 5.35
CA LEU A 128 0.72 18.11 5.46
C LEU A 128 0.13 19.39 6.09
N GLN A 129 0.77 19.96 7.11
CA GLN A 129 0.35 21.21 7.75
C GLN A 129 0.32 22.40 6.78
N LYS A 130 1.19 22.41 5.76
CA LYS A 130 1.17 23.47 4.73
C LYS A 130 0.04 23.28 3.71
N LEU A 131 -0.41 22.05 3.55
CA LEU A 131 -1.40 21.66 2.54
C LEU A 131 -2.83 21.80 3.05
N ILE A 132 -3.10 21.61 4.35
CA ILE A 132 -4.47 21.62 4.89
C ILE A 132 -4.81 22.96 5.55
N VAL A 133 -6.11 23.27 5.67
CA VAL A 133 -6.56 24.52 6.31
C VAL A 133 -6.26 24.56 7.83
N PRO A 134 -6.05 25.75 8.43
CA PRO A 134 -5.77 25.90 9.86
C PRO A 134 -6.78 25.22 10.80
N ASP A 135 -8.08 25.36 10.51
CA ASP A 135 -9.16 24.80 11.34
C ASP A 135 -9.05 23.27 11.48
N LEU A 136 -8.64 22.58 10.39
CA LEU A 136 -8.41 21.13 10.43
C LEU A 136 -7.18 20.76 11.25
N ILE A 137 -6.16 21.61 11.30
CA ILE A 137 -4.96 21.36 12.10
C ILE A 137 -5.29 21.47 13.60
N GLU A 138 -6.17 22.40 13.96
CA GLU A 138 -6.64 22.54 15.34
C GLU A 138 -7.44 21.30 15.77
N GLN A 139 -8.35 20.82 14.93
CA GLN A 139 -9.14 19.62 15.21
C GLN A 139 -8.31 18.33 15.14
N TYR A 140 -7.35 18.25 14.21
CA TYR A 140 -6.52 17.08 13.94
C TYR A 140 -5.03 17.48 13.86
N PRO A 141 -4.36 17.65 15.01
CA PRO A 141 -2.95 18.06 15.04
C PRO A 141 -2.06 17.10 14.24
N THR A 142 -1.33 17.62 13.24
CA THR A 142 -0.50 16.79 12.36
C THR A 142 0.65 16.09 13.10
N GLN A 143 1.03 16.58 14.29
CA GLN A 143 2.00 15.93 15.17
C GLN A 143 1.49 14.57 15.67
N ARG A 144 0.17 14.39 15.74
CA ARG A 144 -0.49 13.14 16.16
C ARG A 144 -0.87 12.23 14.99
N LEU A 145 -0.49 12.59 13.76
CA LEU A 145 -0.83 11.87 12.53
C LEU A 145 -0.53 10.36 12.60
N PHE A 146 0.54 10.01 13.31
CA PHE A 146 1.04 8.64 13.42
C PHE A 146 0.54 7.88 14.66
N GLU A 147 -0.14 8.55 15.60
CA GLU A 147 -0.57 7.93 16.86
C GLU A 147 -1.50 6.73 16.67
N PRO A 148 -2.49 6.73 15.73
CA PRO A 148 -3.34 5.56 15.52
C PRO A 148 -2.52 4.31 15.13
N MET A 149 -1.56 4.48 14.22
CA MET A 149 -0.69 3.39 13.76
C MET A 149 0.26 2.94 14.89
N GLN A 150 0.83 3.89 15.64
CA GLN A 150 1.68 3.58 16.78
C GLN A 150 0.94 2.85 17.91
N ARG A 151 -0.37 3.06 18.06
CA ARG A 151 -1.20 2.31 19.01
C ARG A 151 -1.29 0.85 18.60
N ILE A 152 -1.72 0.58 17.37
CA ILE A 152 -1.79 -0.78 16.80
C ILE A 152 -0.43 -1.48 16.92
N ASN A 153 0.67 -0.78 16.60
CA ASN A 153 2.02 -1.35 16.64
C ASN A 153 2.55 -1.67 18.05
N ARG A 154 1.96 -1.05 19.09
CA ARG A 154 2.28 -1.33 20.49
C ARG A 154 1.51 -2.54 21.02
N ASP A 155 0.33 -2.81 20.47
CA ASP A 155 -0.49 -3.96 20.86
C ASP A 155 0.09 -5.30 20.34
N ALA A 156 0.98 -5.24 19.35
CA ALA A 156 1.67 -6.41 18.81
C ALA A 156 2.65 -7.04 19.83
N ASP A 157 2.41 -8.29 20.21
CA ASP A 157 3.20 -9.08 21.17
C ASP A 157 4.30 -9.94 20.52
N GLY A 158 4.46 -9.86 19.19
CA GLY A 158 5.45 -10.61 18.43
C GLY A 158 6.90 -10.34 18.86
N THR A 159 7.71 -11.40 18.93
CA THR A 159 9.10 -11.35 19.42
C THR A 159 10.09 -10.69 18.45
N ASP A 160 9.71 -10.52 17.19
CA ASP A 160 10.57 -9.94 16.16
C ASP A 160 9.84 -8.88 15.32
N LEU A 161 10.62 -8.04 14.62
CA LEU A 161 10.07 -6.92 13.85
C LEU A 161 9.12 -7.37 12.74
N LEU A 162 9.39 -8.49 12.07
CA LEU A 162 8.53 -8.96 10.98
C LEU A 162 7.17 -9.33 11.55
N THR A 163 7.13 -10.11 12.62
CA THR A 163 5.87 -10.52 13.26
C THR A 163 5.03 -9.30 13.68
N ARG A 164 5.66 -8.26 14.24
CA ARG A 164 4.99 -7.01 14.60
C ARG A 164 4.50 -6.23 13.37
N SER A 165 5.28 -6.18 12.29
CA SER A 165 4.86 -5.54 11.03
C SER A 165 3.67 -6.27 10.40
N LEU A 166 3.65 -7.62 10.43
CA LEU A 166 2.54 -8.41 9.89
C LEU A 166 1.26 -8.23 10.71
N TYR A 167 1.37 -8.20 12.05
CA TYR A 167 0.24 -7.86 12.92
C TYR A 167 -0.34 -6.50 12.55
N SER A 168 0.52 -5.50 12.44
CA SER A 168 0.08 -4.15 12.09
C SER A 168 -0.59 -4.09 10.71
N ASP A 169 0.07 -4.64 9.70
CA ASP A 169 -0.44 -4.69 8.33
C ASP A 169 -1.77 -5.47 8.25
N TYR A 170 -2.00 -6.48 9.10
CA TYR A 170 -3.30 -7.14 9.22
C TYR A 170 -4.41 -6.18 9.69
N PHE A 171 -4.16 -5.38 10.73
CA PHE A 171 -5.18 -4.43 11.23
C PHE A 171 -5.36 -3.19 10.36
N THR A 172 -4.37 -2.85 9.52
CA THR A 172 -4.42 -1.60 8.73
C THR A 172 -4.67 -1.84 7.24
N LEU A 173 -3.95 -2.78 6.62
CA LEU A 173 -4.00 -2.96 5.16
C LEU A 173 -5.08 -3.92 4.72
N VAL A 174 -5.31 -4.99 5.48
CA VAL A 174 -6.39 -5.93 5.16
C VAL A 174 -7.70 -5.17 5.15
N ASP A 175 -7.98 -4.38 6.18
CA ASP A 175 -9.14 -3.50 6.25
C ASP A 175 -9.29 -2.62 5.00
N PHE A 176 -8.22 -1.97 4.54
CA PHE A 176 -8.22 -1.23 3.26
C PHE A 176 -8.61 -2.11 2.06
N TYR A 177 -8.03 -3.31 1.93
CA TYR A 177 -8.34 -4.22 0.83
C TYR A 177 -9.78 -4.74 0.86
N LEU A 178 -10.34 -4.96 2.05
CA LEU A 178 -11.72 -5.39 2.25
C LEU A 178 -12.72 -4.31 1.83
N ARG A 179 -12.44 -3.03 2.15
CA ARG A 179 -13.32 -1.93 1.77
C ARG A 179 -13.40 -1.76 0.26
N ARG A 180 -12.28 -1.88 -0.46
CA ARG A 180 -12.27 -1.93 -1.92
C ARG A 180 -13.17 -3.06 -2.45
N LEU A 181 -13.16 -4.25 -1.85
CA LEU A 181 -13.98 -5.38 -2.30
C LEU A 181 -15.49 -5.12 -2.14
N GLY A 182 -15.87 -4.13 -1.32
CA GLY A 182 -17.23 -3.59 -1.28
C GLY A 182 -17.77 -3.16 -2.65
N LEU A 183 -16.89 -2.76 -3.59
CA LEU A 183 -17.26 -2.45 -4.97
C LEU A 183 -18.01 -3.60 -5.68
N LEU A 184 -17.71 -4.86 -5.34
CA LEU A 184 -18.36 -6.02 -5.96
C LEU A 184 -19.84 -6.13 -5.58
N LYS A 185 -20.24 -5.56 -4.43
CA LYS A 185 -21.65 -5.51 -4.01
C LYS A 185 -22.53 -4.73 -4.98
N ALA A 186 -21.97 -3.75 -5.68
CA ALA A 186 -22.67 -3.01 -6.74
C ALA A 186 -23.16 -3.92 -7.88
N PHE A 187 -22.56 -5.10 -8.01
CA PHE A 187 -22.88 -6.10 -9.02
C PHE A 187 -23.54 -7.36 -8.41
N SER A 188 -24.05 -7.28 -7.18
CA SER A 188 -24.64 -8.41 -6.45
C SER A 188 -23.70 -9.62 -6.30
N ILE A 189 -22.38 -9.37 -6.22
CA ILE A 189 -21.36 -10.40 -6.05
C ILE A 189 -20.83 -10.36 -4.61
N GLU A 190 -20.90 -11.51 -3.94
CA GLU A 190 -20.27 -11.73 -2.64
C GLU A 190 -18.78 -12.07 -2.81
N ASP A 191 -17.87 -11.35 -2.15
CA ASP A 191 -16.46 -11.77 -2.11
C ASP A 191 -16.16 -12.59 -0.86
N ARG A 192 -15.52 -13.75 -1.06
CA ARG A 192 -15.10 -14.67 0.01
C ARG A 192 -13.59 -14.74 0.07
N LEU A 193 -13.07 -14.79 1.31
CA LEU A 193 -11.65 -14.59 1.59
C LEU A 193 -11.07 -15.78 2.35
N PRO A 194 -10.84 -16.94 1.70
CA PRO A 194 -10.40 -18.16 2.37
C PRO A 194 -9.14 -18.00 3.22
N LEU A 195 -8.20 -17.15 2.77
CA LEU A 195 -6.96 -16.90 3.50
C LEU A 195 -7.18 -16.15 4.82
N LEU A 196 -8.26 -15.38 4.92
CA LEU A 196 -8.64 -14.60 6.11
C LEU A 196 -9.63 -15.34 7.02
N ASP A 197 -9.82 -16.65 6.86
CA ASP A 197 -10.50 -17.48 7.86
C ASP A 197 -9.77 -17.34 9.21
N VAL A 198 -10.52 -17.07 10.26
CA VAL A 198 -9.97 -16.78 11.60
C VAL A 198 -9.00 -17.86 12.06
N ARG A 199 -9.30 -19.14 11.80
CA ARG A 199 -8.45 -20.26 12.22
C ARG A 199 -7.12 -20.25 11.47
N LEU A 200 -7.15 -19.90 10.19
CA LEU A 200 -5.95 -19.79 9.37
C LEU A 200 -5.12 -18.56 9.75
N VAL A 201 -5.77 -17.42 10.04
CA VAL A 201 -5.10 -16.21 10.53
C VAL A 201 -4.39 -16.48 11.86
N GLU A 202 -5.10 -17.07 12.83
CA GLU A 202 -4.54 -17.45 14.14
C GLU A 202 -3.39 -18.44 14.00
N TYR A 203 -3.54 -19.44 13.13
CA TYR A 203 -2.46 -20.39 12.85
C TYR A 203 -1.25 -19.68 12.22
N ALA A 204 -1.47 -18.85 11.20
CA ALA A 204 -0.43 -18.12 10.50
C ALA A 204 0.30 -17.13 11.42
N ALA A 205 -0.37 -16.54 12.40
CA ALA A 205 0.25 -15.67 13.40
C ALA A 205 1.27 -16.41 14.28
N ARG A 206 1.09 -17.71 14.52
CA ARG A 206 2.01 -18.55 15.32
C ARG A 206 3.21 -19.08 14.54
N ILE A 207 3.21 -18.96 13.20
CA ILE A 207 4.30 -19.44 12.36
C ILE A 207 5.55 -18.59 12.59
N PRO A 208 6.71 -19.21 12.89
CA PRO A 208 7.99 -18.50 13.01
C PRO A 208 8.30 -17.61 11.79
N SER A 209 8.70 -16.37 12.04
CA SER A 209 8.95 -15.35 11.01
C SER A 209 10.01 -15.76 9.98
N ASN A 210 10.99 -16.57 10.37
CA ASN A 210 12.02 -17.12 9.47
C ASN A 210 11.49 -18.14 8.44
N LEU A 211 10.30 -18.71 8.66
CA LEU A 211 9.61 -19.54 7.66
C LEU A 211 8.78 -18.70 6.69
N LYS A 212 8.37 -17.49 7.07
CA LYS A 212 7.67 -16.55 6.18
C LYS A 212 8.63 -15.86 5.23
N ILE A 213 9.77 -15.39 5.75
CA ILE A 213 10.89 -14.87 4.94
C ILE A 213 12.15 -15.71 5.21
N ARG A 214 12.54 -16.53 4.24
CA ARG A 214 13.76 -17.34 4.33
C ARG A 214 15.00 -16.48 4.03
N GLY A 215 16.00 -16.59 4.89
CA GLY A 215 17.22 -15.77 4.79
C GLY A 215 16.91 -14.27 4.81
N PHE A 216 17.51 -13.53 3.88
CA PHE A 216 17.38 -12.07 3.86
C PHE A 216 16.15 -11.57 3.10
N SER A 217 15.86 -12.12 1.92
CA SER A 217 14.90 -11.53 0.97
C SER A 217 13.85 -12.49 0.40
N ASP A 218 13.87 -13.78 0.75
CA ASP A 218 12.97 -14.76 0.16
C ASP A 218 11.60 -14.74 0.84
N THR A 219 10.79 -13.74 0.48
CA THR A 219 9.41 -13.48 0.95
C THR A 219 8.43 -14.59 0.57
N LYS A 220 7.30 -14.79 1.29
CA LYS A 220 6.33 -15.88 1.03
C LYS A 220 6.96 -17.28 0.91
N TYR A 221 8.05 -17.54 1.61
CA TYR A 221 8.78 -18.79 1.44
C TYR A 221 7.89 -20.01 1.74
N LEU A 222 7.39 -20.12 2.98
CA LEU A 222 6.51 -21.21 3.39
C LEU A 222 5.26 -21.33 2.50
N TYR A 223 4.66 -20.21 2.10
CA TYR A 223 3.47 -20.20 1.26
C TYR A 223 3.73 -20.82 -0.12
N ARG A 224 4.88 -20.53 -0.73
CA ARG A 224 5.29 -21.21 -1.97
C ARG A 224 5.53 -22.69 -1.76
N GLN A 225 6.20 -23.07 -0.68
CA GLN A 225 6.46 -24.50 -0.37
C GLN A 225 5.14 -25.29 -0.23
N ILE A 226 4.12 -24.72 0.41
CA ILE A 226 2.80 -25.36 0.55
C ILE A 226 2.12 -25.60 -0.81
N LEU A 227 2.36 -24.71 -1.78
CA LEU A 227 1.74 -24.78 -3.11
C LEU A 227 2.57 -25.57 -4.13
N GLU A 228 3.76 -26.06 -3.75
CA GLU A 228 4.55 -26.95 -4.60
C GLU A 228 3.74 -28.24 -4.90
N GLY A 229 3.75 -28.66 -6.17
CA GLY A 229 2.95 -29.79 -6.64
C GLY A 229 1.50 -29.45 -6.97
N LEU A 230 0.95 -28.34 -6.47
CA LEU A 230 -0.38 -27.83 -6.85
C LEU A 230 -0.31 -26.81 -7.98
N LEU A 231 0.72 -25.96 -7.99
CA LEU A 231 0.94 -24.96 -9.02
C LEU A 231 2.23 -25.23 -9.81
N PRO A 232 2.25 -24.89 -11.12
CA PRO A 232 3.46 -24.92 -11.92
C PRO A 232 4.60 -24.11 -11.28
N ARG A 233 5.83 -24.63 -11.40
CA ARG A 233 7.05 -23.97 -10.92
C ARG A 233 7.18 -22.53 -11.43
N GLU A 234 6.78 -22.29 -12.67
CA GLU A 234 6.83 -20.96 -13.30
C GLU A 234 6.01 -19.92 -12.52
N ILE A 235 4.82 -20.29 -12.04
CA ILE A 235 3.96 -19.39 -11.25
C ILE A 235 4.57 -19.13 -9.87
N LEU A 236 5.18 -20.15 -9.26
CA LEU A 236 5.72 -20.06 -7.91
C LEU A 236 7.07 -19.32 -7.87
N HIS A 237 7.98 -19.61 -8.79
CA HIS A 237 9.39 -19.20 -8.66
C HIS A 237 9.86 -18.22 -9.75
N ASP A 238 9.31 -18.31 -10.95
CA ASP A 238 9.85 -17.57 -12.10
C ASP A 238 9.06 -16.27 -12.33
N ARG A 239 7.79 -16.22 -11.95
CA ARG A 239 6.95 -15.04 -12.08
C ARG A 239 7.24 -14.02 -10.97
N PRO A 240 7.73 -12.81 -11.29
CA PRO A 240 7.93 -11.79 -10.29
C PRO A 240 6.60 -11.30 -9.74
N LYS A 241 6.58 -10.86 -8.47
CA LYS A 241 5.43 -10.19 -7.88
C LYS A 241 5.09 -8.94 -8.70
N LEU A 242 3.89 -8.93 -9.27
CA LEU A 242 3.33 -7.77 -9.96
C LEU A 242 2.38 -7.07 -8.98
N GLY A 243 2.62 -5.77 -8.75
CA GLY A 243 1.67 -4.93 -8.04
C GLY A 243 0.52 -4.50 -8.97
N HIS A 244 -0.50 -3.92 -8.38
CA HIS A 244 -1.67 -3.38 -9.10
C HIS A 244 -1.45 -1.96 -9.61
N SER A 245 -0.20 -1.49 -9.68
CA SER A 245 0.11 -0.11 -10.07
C SER A 245 -0.21 0.16 -11.54
N VAL A 246 -1.04 1.16 -11.80
CA VAL A 246 -1.18 1.78 -13.12
C VAL A 246 -0.06 2.80 -13.35
N PRO A 247 0.29 3.14 -14.61
CA PRO A 247 1.33 4.12 -14.92
C PRO A 247 0.83 5.57 -14.67
N MET A 248 0.29 5.84 -13.49
CA MET A 248 -0.33 7.09 -13.10
C MET A 248 0.60 8.30 -13.30
N LYS A 249 1.89 8.14 -12.99
CA LYS A 249 2.90 9.18 -13.21
C LYS A 249 2.98 9.62 -14.68
N ASN A 250 2.93 8.67 -15.61
CA ASN A 250 3.00 8.96 -17.04
C ASN A 250 1.69 9.59 -17.50
N TRP A 251 0.56 9.08 -17.02
CA TRP A 251 -0.76 9.63 -17.32
C TRP A 251 -0.95 11.07 -16.83
N ILE A 252 -0.52 11.37 -15.60
CA ILE A 252 -0.56 12.73 -15.02
C ILE A 252 0.40 13.71 -15.74
N ARG A 253 1.34 13.22 -16.55
CA ARG A 253 2.31 14.08 -17.27
C ARG A 253 1.98 14.23 -18.75
N ASP A 254 1.58 13.13 -19.37
CA ASP A 254 1.58 12.99 -20.83
C ASP A 254 0.15 12.83 -21.40
N ASP A 255 -0.87 12.54 -20.56
CA ASP A 255 -2.24 12.32 -21.04
C ASP A 255 -3.16 13.53 -20.79
N SER A 256 -3.66 14.11 -21.89
CA SER A 256 -4.51 15.29 -21.85
C SER A 256 -5.84 15.05 -21.14
N HIS A 257 -6.44 13.87 -21.24
CA HIS A 257 -7.72 13.59 -20.59
C HIS A 257 -7.57 13.54 -19.07
N VAL A 258 -6.43 13.05 -18.61
CA VAL A 258 -6.11 12.99 -17.18
C VAL A 258 -5.84 14.38 -16.63
N HIS A 259 -5.12 15.20 -17.40
CA HIS A 259 -4.96 16.62 -17.07
C HIS A 259 -6.30 17.35 -16.97
N ASP A 260 -7.17 17.17 -17.95
CA ASP A 260 -8.48 17.84 -17.98
C ASP A 260 -9.36 17.38 -16.82
N MET A 261 -9.37 16.08 -16.51
CA MET A 261 -10.10 15.54 -15.35
C MET A 261 -9.57 16.12 -14.04
N ILE A 262 -8.26 16.13 -13.83
CA ILE A 262 -7.64 16.68 -12.61
C ILE A 262 -7.90 18.19 -12.52
N ARG A 263 -7.74 18.91 -13.63
CA ARG A 263 -7.97 20.36 -13.70
C ARG A 263 -9.44 20.68 -13.44
N ASP A 264 -10.38 19.92 -13.96
CA ASP A 264 -11.80 20.12 -13.67
C ASP A 264 -12.05 19.97 -12.16
N VAL A 265 -11.54 18.92 -11.51
CA VAL A 265 -11.72 18.74 -10.05
C VAL A 265 -11.08 19.87 -9.24
N ILE A 266 -9.88 20.32 -9.61
CA ILE A 266 -9.14 21.38 -8.90
C ILE A 266 -9.74 22.77 -9.18
N CYS A 267 -10.04 23.09 -10.43
CA CYS A 267 -10.44 24.41 -10.91
C CYS A 267 -11.95 24.66 -10.89
N SER A 268 -12.81 23.64 -10.86
CA SER A 268 -14.28 23.78 -10.74
C SER A 268 -14.76 24.41 -9.42
N GLY A 269 -13.81 24.80 -8.56
CA GLY A 269 -14.07 25.26 -7.20
C GLY A 269 -14.53 24.14 -6.25
N SER A 270 -14.69 22.90 -6.73
CA SER A 270 -15.12 21.76 -5.90
C SER A 270 -14.15 21.54 -4.73
N LEU A 271 -12.85 21.55 -5.01
CA LEU A 271 -11.83 21.41 -3.96
C LEU A 271 -11.88 22.55 -2.93
N ALA A 272 -12.14 23.78 -3.39
CA ALA A 272 -12.21 24.94 -2.51
C ALA A 272 -13.50 24.98 -1.67
N ARG A 273 -14.64 24.58 -2.25
CA ARG A 273 -15.91 24.44 -1.52
C ARG A 273 -15.83 23.41 -0.39
N ARG A 274 -14.95 22.41 -0.52
CA ARG A 274 -14.70 21.41 0.54
C ARG A 274 -13.93 21.99 1.73
N GLY A 275 -13.20 23.10 1.54
CA GLY A 275 -12.49 23.78 2.63
C GLY A 275 -11.40 22.94 3.31
N LEU A 276 -10.81 21.96 2.63
CA LEU A 276 -9.85 21.04 3.24
C LEU A 276 -8.38 21.43 3.01
N ILE A 277 -8.09 22.12 1.89
CA ILE A 277 -6.74 22.41 1.41
C ILE A 277 -6.48 23.92 1.41
N ASN A 278 -5.30 24.32 1.87
CA ASN A 278 -4.82 25.69 1.83
C ASN A 278 -4.40 26.06 0.40
N ARG A 279 -4.82 27.23 -0.07
CA ARG A 279 -4.57 27.70 -1.45
C ARG A 279 -3.24 28.42 -1.59
#